data_AF-A0A1M3CVA9-F1
#
_entry.id   AF-A0A1M3CVA9-F1
#
_cell.length_a   1.000
_cell.length_b   1.000
_cell.length_c   1.000
_cell.angle_alpha   90.00
_cell.angle_beta   90.00
_cell.angle_gamma   90.00
#
_symmetry.space_group_name_H-M   'P 1'
#
loop_
_entity.id
_entity.type
_entity.pdbx_description
1 polymer ?
#
loop_
_entity_poly.entity_id
_entity_poly.type
_entity_poly.pdbx_seq_one_letter_code
_entity_poly.pdbx_strand_id
1 'polypeptide(L)'
;MTFTTPYVSISGIPSAVPTTVEYTNAKMASAYYNAILAFMSVLQLTGTSANPYPATLISGGNVDQINAALAQLTYLAKYGVIVTGAGQVIYPSTAVSAGFLAANNLSTQVPPSAGKSSYSRYLMTMTMAQQYDAVLRSLAAVGVNTNAAAGTPTLNLTQLQQWKDLSIQVSAVANLVQAAALEGYGGARSLQSIIEIDYVQTGNQIISQNMANLKSALNVTQNVLNYLADLQNLHNQITTKTSTFNFCYSRGGVDVPNEANGPSAWSPGYQQAASAFFNTPVTPIILPSIAPGSSGFASAYLKLVSIRDSLSAQLQKLSAITSASDRSNTTSLYGRLTQVLNDIKNSFKTPDGQPITASTPPGQASAGFRKWMLDNYSAFNSSDAGSSGQFQQNITFAITSAQNLNDTQKETVRNYLFVFEEYYKSASSALQAISQIIQKMAQNIAR
;
A
#
# COMPACT_ATOMS: atom_id res chain seq x y z
N MET A 1 -25.47 25.46 -47.53
CA MET A 1 -24.77 25.44 -46.23
C MET A 1 -23.29 25.20 -46.49
N THR A 2 -22.45 26.20 -46.26
CA THR A 2 -20.99 26.05 -46.23
C THR A 2 -20.60 25.42 -44.90
N PHE A 3 -20.19 24.15 -44.91
CA PHE A 3 -19.64 23.50 -43.73
C PHE A 3 -18.24 24.08 -43.47
N THR A 4 -18.11 24.93 -42.44
CA THR A 4 -16.81 25.35 -41.94
C THR A 4 -16.15 24.17 -41.26
N THR A 5 -15.03 23.70 -41.81
CA THR A 5 -14.21 22.65 -41.19
C THR A 5 -13.72 23.17 -39.83
N PRO A 6 -13.89 22.43 -38.72
CA PRO A 6 -13.36 22.86 -37.43
C PRO A 6 -11.83 22.83 -37.45
N TYR A 7 -11.22 23.82 -36.80
CA TYR A 7 -9.78 23.96 -36.71
C TYR A 7 -9.31 23.91 -35.26
N VAL A 8 -8.17 23.26 -35.02
CA VAL A 8 -7.48 23.27 -33.73
C VAL A 8 -6.15 23.99 -33.88
N SER A 9 -5.91 24.97 -33.01
CA SER A 9 -4.60 25.61 -32.88
C SER A 9 -3.71 24.68 -32.05
N ILE A 10 -2.69 24.11 -32.68
CA ILE A 10 -1.64 23.34 -32.00
C ILE A 10 -0.45 24.26 -31.80
N SER A 11 0.08 24.29 -30.57
CA SER A 11 1.24 25.10 -30.21
C SER A 11 2.40 24.84 -31.18
N GLY A 12 2.93 25.92 -31.74
CA GLY A 12 4.02 25.88 -32.69
C GLY A 12 3.62 25.62 -34.15
N ILE A 13 2.44 25.09 -34.46
CA ILE A 13 2.02 24.89 -35.86
C ILE A 13 1.41 26.21 -36.39
N PRO A 14 2.01 26.86 -37.42
CA PRO A 14 1.65 28.22 -37.82
C PRO A 14 0.28 28.36 -38.50
N SER A 15 -0.33 27.26 -38.92
CA SER A 15 -1.68 27.23 -39.50
C SER A 15 -2.58 26.33 -38.67
N ALA A 16 -3.78 26.79 -38.36
CA ALA A 16 -4.77 25.99 -37.64
C ALA A 16 -4.98 24.65 -38.36
N VAL A 17 -4.93 23.55 -37.61
CA VAL A 17 -4.98 22.20 -38.19
C VAL A 17 -6.43 21.89 -38.55
N PRO A 18 -6.75 21.60 -39.81
CA PRO A 18 -8.09 21.18 -40.18
C PRO A 18 -8.37 19.81 -39.54
N THR A 19 -9.49 19.70 -38.86
CA THR A 19 -9.91 18.47 -38.17
C THR A 19 -11.25 18.00 -38.70
N THR A 20 -11.49 16.69 -38.70
CA THR A 20 -12.82 16.14 -38.94
C THR A 20 -13.54 16.00 -37.60
N VAL A 21 -14.86 16.26 -37.59
CA VAL A 21 -15.63 16.44 -36.36
C VAL A 21 -15.57 15.18 -35.50
N GLU A 22 -15.71 13.97 -36.04
CA GLU A 22 -15.86 12.77 -35.17
C GLU A 22 -15.32 11.45 -35.74
N TYR A 23 -14.84 11.40 -36.99
CA TYR A 23 -14.40 10.15 -37.63
C TYR A 23 -13.07 10.34 -38.37
N THR A 24 -12.11 9.47 -38.07
CA THR A 24 -10.87 9.33 -38.85
C THR A 24 -10.72 7.91 -39.38
N ASN A 25 -9.95 7.77 -40.45
CA ASN A 25 -9.67 6.46 -41.04
C ASN A 25 -8.82 5.62 -40.09
N ALA A 26 -9.08 4.31 -40.02
CA ALA A 26 -8.34 3.38 -39.17
C ALA A 26 -6.81 3.44 -39.39
N LYS A 27 -6.35 3.76 -40.61
CA LYS A 27 -4.93 3.96 -40.94
C LYS A 27 -4.34 5.21 -40.30
N MET A 28 -5.10 6.30 -40.23
CA MET A 28 -4.70 7.52 -39.53
C MET A 28 -4.59 7.27 -38.02
N ALA A 29 -5.60 6.61 -37.45
CA ALA A 29 -5.61 6.22 -36.03
C ALA A 29 -4.44 5.30 -35.69
N SER A 30 -4.18 4.28 -36.51
CA SER A 30 -3.05 3.35 -36.33
C SER A 30 -1.70 4.07 -36.38
N ALA A 31 -1.53 5.02 -37.31
CA ALA A 31 -0.30 5.80 -37.41
C ALA A 31 -0.07 6.70 -36.19
N TYR A 32 -1.13 7.36 -35.73
CA TYR A 32 -1.09 8.17 -34.51
C TYR A 32 -0.73 7.31 -33.30
N TYR A 33 -1.42 6.18 -33.15
CA TYR A 33 -1.24 5.25 -32.04
C TYR A 33 0.18 4.67 -31.96
N ASN A 34 0.74 4.23 -33.09
CA ASN A 34 2.10 3.71 -33.15
C ASN A 34 3.12 4.75 -32.67
N ALA A 35 2.89 6.03 -32.95
CA ALA A 35 3.73 7.10 -32.46
C ALA A 35 3.54 7.34 -30.95
N ILE A 36 2.31 7.32 -30.43
CA ILE A 36 2.02 7.45 -28.99
C ILE A 36 2.61 6.28 -28.18
N LEU A 37 2.62 5.06 -28.73
CA LEU A 37 3.21 3.89 -28.09
C LEU A 37 4.71 4.06 -27.78
N ALA A 38 5.44 4.82 -28.58
CA ALA A 38 6.83 5.14 -28.29
C ALA A 38 6.95 5.89 -26.94
N PHE A 39 6.08 6.86 -26.69
CA PHE A 39 6.03 7.59 -25.41
C PHE A 39 5.67 6.66 -24.26
N MET A 40 4.65 5.82 -24.42
CA MET A 40 4.28 4.84 -23.40
C MET A 40 5.43 3.89 -23.06
N SER A 41 6.16 3.40 -24.06
CA SER A 41 7.28 2.48 -23.84
C SER A 41 8.35 3.09 -22.94
N VAL A 42 8.63 4.39 -23.08
CA VAL A 42 9.59 5.12 -22.23
C VAL A 42 9.03 5.37 -20.83
N LEU A 43 7.74 5.70 -20.71
CA LEU A 43 7.07 5.90 -19.43
C LEU A 43 7.02 4.60 -18.59
N GLN A 44 6.88 3.45 -19.24
CA GLN A 44 6.80 2.15 -18.59
C GLN A 44 8.17 1.57 -18.19
N LEU A 45 9.28 2.22 -18.57
CA LEU A 45 10.60 1.79 -18.13
C LEU A 45 10.73 1.92 -16.60
N THR A 46 10.77 0.80 -15.91
CA THR A 46 10.97 0.73 -14.46
C THR A 46 12.31 0.10 -14.11
N GLY A 47 12.91 0.59 -13.03
CA GLY A 47 14.15 0.10 -12.45
C GLY A 47 13.89 -0.93 -11.36
N THR A 48 14.93 -1.22 -10.60
CA THR A 48 14.83 -2.12 -9.43
C THR A 48 14.00 -1.49 -8.30
N SER A 49 13.48 -2.30 -7.38
CA SER A 49 12.69 -1.82 -6.24
C SER A 49 13.40 -0.78 -5.34
N ALA A 50 14.74 -0.77 -5.32
CA ALA A 50 15.54 0.18 -4.54
C ALA A 50 15.69 1.56 -5.21
N ASN A 51 15.59 1.62 -6.53
CA ASN A 51 15.55 2.85 -7.32
C ASN A 51 14.64 2.58 -8.52
N PRO A 52 13.36 2.94 -8.44
CA PRO A 52 12.40 2.60 -9.48
C PRO A 52 12.64 3.34 -10.79
N TYR A 53 13.45 4.41 -10.79
CA TYR A 53 13.67 5.26 -11.97
C TYR A 53 15.12 5.78 -12.09
N PRO A 54 16.17 4.93 -12.15
CA PRO A 54 17.52 5.38 -12.39
C PRO A 54 17.65 6.06 -13.75
N ALA A 55 18.42 7.14 -13.81
CA ALA A 55 18.70 7.90 -15.04
C ALA A 55 19.29 7.02 -16.17
N THR A 56 19.95 5.91 -15.81
CA THR A 56 20.52 4.92 -16.74
C THR A 56 19.49 4.08 -17.49
N LEU A 57 18.20 4.13 -17.11
CA LEU A 57 17.13 3.41 -17.83
C LEU A 57 16.85 4.01 -19.21
N ILE A 58 17.09 5.31 -19.39
CA ILE A 58 16.88 5.98 -20.66
C ILE A 58 18.19 5.95 -21.44
N SER A 59 18.15 5.38 -22.64
CA SER A 59 19.28 5.28 -23.55
C SER A 59 19.13 6.23 -24.74
N GLY A 60 20.21 6.42 -25.51
CA GLY A 60 20.15 7.13 -26.79
C GLY A 60 19.12 6.55 -27.76
N GLY A 61 18.94 5.21 -27.77
CA GLY A 61 17.92 4.56 -28.59
C GLY A 61 16.49 4.97 -28.21
N ASN A 62 16.22 5.25 -26.93
CA ASN A 62 14.91 5.77 -26.52
C ASN A 62 14.69 7.21 -27.02
N VAL A 63 15.75 8.03 -27.04
CA VAL A 63 15.69 9.39 -27.59
C VAL A 63 15.38 9.36 -29.08
N ASP A 64 16.07 8.51 -29.84
CA ASP A 64 15.84 8.36 -31.28
C ASP A 64 14.40 7.90 -31.57
N GLN A 65 13.89 6.95 -30.78
CA GLN A 65 12.53 6.45 -30.90
C GLN A 65 11.48 7.54 -30.64
N ILE A 66 11.66 8.35 -29.60
CA ILE A 66 10.75 9.47 -29.27
C ILE A 66 10.83 10.57 -30.33
N ASN A 67 12.03 10.90 -30.83
CA ASN A 67 12.20 11.89 -31.88
C ASN A 67 11.55 11.44 -33.21
N ALA A 68 11.65 10.16 -33.55
CA ALA A 68 10.95 9.58 -34.69
C ALA A 68 9.42 9.67 -34.51
N ALA A 69 8.91 9.35 -33.32
CA ALA A 69 7.49 9.47 -33.00
C ALA A 69 6.99 10.93 -33.06
N LEU A 70 7.77 11.90 -32.56
CA LEU A 70 7.45 13.33 -32.65
C LEU A 70 7.40 13.82 -34.08
N ALA A 71 8.35 13.39 -34.91
CA ALA A 71 8.34 13.67 -36.33
C ALA A 71 7.05 13.14 -36.97
N GLN A 72 6.70 11.88 -36.69
CA GLN A 72 5.48 11.28 -37.19
C GLN A 72 4.22 12.03 -36.74
N LEU A 73 4.07 12.35 -35.44
CA LEU A 73 2.93 13.11 -34.95
C LEU A 73 2.85 14.52 -35.56
N THR A 74 3.98 15.20 -35.72
CA THR A 74 4.05 16.51 -36.40
C THR A 74 3.59 16.41 -37.85
N TYR A 75 4.05 15.39 -38.59
CA TYR A 75 3.65 15.18 -39.98
C TYR A 75 2.17 14.82 -40.10
N LEU A 76 1.67 13.96 -39.22
CA LEU A 76 0.27 13.60 -39.16
C LEU A 76 -0.62 14.83 -38.85
N ALA A 77 -0.18 15.72 -37.96
CA ALA A 77 -0.89 16.95 -37.65
C ALA A 77 -0.89 17.95 -38.83
N LYS A 78 0.26 18.13 -39.50
CA LYS A 78 0.38 19.08 -40.63
C LYS A 78 -0.28 18.57 -41.92
N TYR A 79 -0.07 17.31 -42.23
CA TYR A 79 -0.36 16.74 -43.55
C TYR A 79 -1.39 15.62 -43.53
N GLY A 80 -1.70 15.04 -42.38
CA GLY A 80 -2.55 13.85 -42.30
C GLY A 80 -1.90 12.64 -42.97
N VAL A 81 -2.73 11.67 -43.33
CA VAL A 81 -2.35 10.47 -44.07
C VAL A 81 -2.97 10.49 -45.46
N ILE A 82 -2.19 10.15 -46.49
CA ILE A 82 -2.70 9.94 -47.84
C ILE A 82 -2.83 8.43 -48.07
N VAL A 83 -4.03 7.98 -48.43
CA VAL A 83 -4.28 6.58 -48.79
C VAL A 83 -4.54 6.51 -50.28
N THR A 84 -3.79 5.67 -50.97
CA THR A 84 -3.96 5.40 -52.40
C THR A 84 -5.16 4.49 -52.65
N GLY A 85 -5.65 4.41 -53.88
CA GLY A 85 -6.72 3.48 -54.28
C GLY A 85 -6.37 2.00 -54.06
N ALA A 86 -5.08 1.68 -53.96
CA ALA A 86 -4.59 0.34 -53.62
C ALA A 86 -4.52 0.10 -52.10
N GLY A 87 -4.96 1.06 -51.27
CA GLY A 87 -4.91 0.98 -49.81
C GLY A 87 -3.52 1.23 -49.20
N GLN A 88 -2.51 1.56 -50.02
CA GLN A 88 -1.18 1.93 -49.55
C GLN A 88 -1.24 3.27 -48.81
N VAL A 89 -0.65 3.30 -47.62
CA VAL A 89 -0.53 4.48 -46.78
C VAL A 89 0.76 5.22 -47.11
N ILE A 90 0.64 6.48 -47.47
CA ILE A 90 1.77 7.38 -47.71
C ILE A 90 1.77 8.39 -46.56
N TYR A 91 2.82 8.34 -45.75
CA TYR A 91 3.11 9.34 -44.73
C TYR A 91 3.88 10.49 -45.38
N PRO A 92 3.32 11.72 -45.40
CA PRO A 92 4.04 12.85 -45.95
C PRO A 92 5.22 13.19 -45.02
N SER A 93 6.43 12.77 -45.37
CA SER A 93 7.65 13.24 -44.70
C SER A 93 8.12 14.54 -45.35
N THR A 94 9.10 15.24 -44.75
CA THR A 94 9.83 16.35 -45.41
C THR A 94 10.37 15.99 -46.80
N ALA A 95 10.47 14.70 -47.13
CA ALA A 95 10.97 14.18 -48.40
C ALA A 95 9.88 13.86 -49.43
N VAL A 96 8.61 14.27 -49.24
CA VAL A 96 7.73 14.36 -50.40
C VAL A 96 8.17 15.58 -51.20
N SER A 97 9.22 15.38 -52.02
CA SER A 97 9.76 16.44 -52.85
C SER A 97 8.62 17.08 -53.64
N ALA A 98 8.71 18.39 -53.89
CA ALA A 98 7.78 19.05 -54.80
C ALA A 98 7.67 18.26 -56.14
N GLY A 99 8.73 17.54 -56.53
CA GLY A 99 8.74 16.59 -57.63
C GLY A 99 7.89 15.33 -57.43
N PHE A 100 7.85 14.69 -56.26
CA PHE A 100 6.93 13.57 -55.99
C PHE A 100 5.48 14.04 -55.98
N LEU A 101 5.22 15.19 -55.35
CA LEU A 101 3.90 15.80 -55.34
C LEU A 101 3.46 16.15 -56.78
N ALA A 102 4.32 16.80 -57.56
CA ALA A 102 4.06 17.14 -58.96
C ALA A 102 3.91 15.90 -59.86
N ALA A 103 4.78 14.89 -59.73
CA ALA A 103 4.73 13.65 -60.51
C ALA A 103 3.44 12.85 -60.26
N ASN A 104 2.81 13.04 -59.09
CA ASN A 104 1.56 12.41 -58.70
C ASN A 104 0.35 13.37 -58.74
N ASN A 105 0.50 14.57 -59.31
CA ASN A 105 -0.53 15.63 -59.37
C ASN A 105 -1.14 16.02 -58.01
N LEU A 106 -0.37 15.90 -56.94
CA LEU A 106 -0.73 16.36 -55.60
C LEU A 106 -0.22 17.79 -55.41
N SER A 107 -1.08 18.73 -55.04
CA SER A 107 -0.68 20.12 -54.77
C SER A 107 -0.25 20.29 -53.30
N THR A 108 0.81 21.06 -53.07
CA THR A 108 1.25 21.47 -51.72
C THR A 108 0.26 22.43 -51.05
N GLN A 109 -0.67 23.03 -51.80
CA GLN A 109 -1.57 24.08 -51.31
C GLN A 109 -3.07 23.87 -51.63
N VAL A 110 -3.45 22.81 -52.33
CA VAL A 110 -4.87 22.59 -52.72
C VAL A 110 -5.19 21.09 -52.63
N PRO A 111 -6.35 20.68 -52.08
CA PRO A 111 -6.81 19.29 -52.20
C PRO A 111 -6.80 18.87 -53.68
N PRO A 112 -6.46 17.60 -53.99
CA PRO A 112 -6.35 17.13 -55.38
C PRO A 112 -7.61 17.52 -56.15
N SER A 113 -7.42 18.32 -57.21
CA SER A 113 -8.52 18.78 -58.03
C SER A 113 -9.24 17.57 -58.64
N ALA A 114 -10.55 17.72 -58.82
CA ALA A 114 -11.55 16.67 -59.06
C ALA A 114 -11.42 15.87 -60.39
N GLY A 115 -10.21 15.65 -60.92
CA GLY A 115 -10.02 15.13 -62.27
C GLY A 115 -9.33 13.78 -62.42
N LYS A 116 -8.55 13.28 -61.44
CA LYS A 116 -7.84 12.00 -61.58
C LYS A 116 -7.81 11.18 -60.29
N SER A 117 -8.57 10.08 -60.35
CA SER A 117 -8.62 8.87 -59.52
C SER A 117 -7.57 8.66 -58.41
N SER A 118 -8.11 8.44 -57.21
CA SER A 118 -7.67 7.45 -56.20
C SER A 118 -6.75 7.88 -55.05
N TYR A 119 -6.89 9.09 -54.52
CA TYR A 119 -6.25 9.42 -53.23
C TYR A 119 -7.26 10.01 -52.25
N SER A 120 -7.31 9.45 -51.04
CA SER A 120 -8.07 10.00 -49.91
C SER A 120 -7.11 10.50 -48.86
N ARG A 121 -7.24 11.78 -48.49
CA ARG A 121 -6.49 12.38 -47.39
C ARG A 121 -7.33 12.30 -46.13
N TYR A 122 -6.75 11.75 -45.06
CA TYR A 122 -7.37 11.65 -43.75
C TYR A 122 -6.59 12.50 -42.75
N LEU A 123 -7.30 13.32 -42.00
CA LEU A 123 -6.73 14.24 -41.03
C LEU A 123 -6.88 13.69 -39.61
N MET A 124 -6.13 14.27 -38.68
CA MET A 124 -6.34 14.03 -37.24
C MET A 124 -7.77 14.42 -36.85
N THR A 125 -8.34 13.67 -35.92
CA THR A 125 -9.53 14.15 -35.21
C THR A 125 -9.14 15.33 -34.32
N MET A 126 -10.14 16.10 -33.90
CA MET A 126 -9.95 17.19 -32.93
C MET A 126 -9.27 16.69 -31.64
N THR A 127 -9.66 15.53 -31.15
CA THR A 127 -9.08 14.93 -29.94
C THR A 127 -7.61 14.55 -30.12
N MET A 128 -7.26 13.89 -31.23
CA MET A 128 -5.85 13.53 -31.53
C MET A 128 -4.97 14.78 -31.61
N ALA A 129 -5.48 15.85 -32.22
CA ALA A 129 -4.78 17.14 -32.29
C ALA A 129 -4.59 17.78 -30.90
N GLN A 130 -5.61 17.75 -30.04
CA GLN A 130 -5.54 18.30 -28.68
C GLN A 130 -4.60 17.50 -27.77
N GLN A 131 -4.63 16.17 -27.84
CA GLN A 131 -3.71 15.30 -27.11
C GLN A 131 -2.27 15.53 -27.56
N TYR A 132 -2.05 15.65 -28.87
CA TYR A 132 -0.73 15.98 -29.39
C TYR A 132 -0.25 17.36 -28.91
N ASP A 133 -1.11 18.37 -28.91
CA ASP A 133 -0.79 19.69 -28.35
C ASP A 133 -0.38 19.61 -26.87
N ALA A 134 -1.07 18.79 -26.08
CA ALA A 134 -0.73 18.60 -24.69
C ALA A 134 0.61 17.86 -24.50
N VAL A 135 0.94 16.89 -25.35
CA VAL A 135 2.29 16.29 -25.41
C VAL A 135 3.33 17.38 -25.68
N LEU A 136 3.11 18.24 -26.69
CA LEU A 136 4.03 19.35 -26.99
C LEU A 136 4.19 20.31 -25.82
N ARG A 137 3.12 20.67 -25.12
CA ARG A 137 3.21 21.53 -23.92
C ARG A 137 4.00 20.86 -22.80
N SER A 138 3.84 19.55 -22.60
CA SER A 138 4.62 18.80 -21.60
C SER A 138 6.11 18.76 -21.94
N LEU A 139 6.46 18.70 -23.23
CA LEU A 139 7.86 18.74 -23.69
C LEU A 139 8.44 20.15 -23.58
N ALA A 140 7.64 21.18 -23.86
CA ALA A 140 8.04 22.57 -23.65
C ALA A 140 8.37 22.86 -22.18
N ALA A 141 7.69 22.21 -21.23
CA ALA A 141 7.97 22.33 -19.80
C ALA A 141 9.37 21.83 -19.39
N VAL A 142 9.99 20.96 -20.20
CA VAL A 142 11.38 20.52 -20.01
C VAL A 142 12.35 21.20 -20.99
N GLY A 143 11.94 22.33 -21.56
CA GLY A 143 12.78 23.16 -22.42
C GLY A 143 12.93 22.67 -23.86
N VAL A 144 12.08 21.76 -24.33
CA VAL A 144 12.06 21.39 -25.76
C VAL A 144 11.48 22.54 -26.57
N ASN A 145 12.15 22.92 -27.65
CA ASN A 145 11.60 23.90 -28.59
C ASN A 145 10.47 23.26 -29.41
N THR A 146 9.23 23.54 -29.03
CA THR A 146 8.03 23.04 -29.72
C THR A 146 7.50 24.02 -30.78
N ASN A 147 8.20 25.11 -31.05
CA ASN A 147 7.82 26.04 -32.09
C ASN A 147 8.01 25.40 -33.48
N ALA A 148 6.92 24.98 -34.12
CA ALA A 148 6.96 24.26 -35.39
C ALA A 148 7.33 25.13 -36.61
N ALA A 149 7.53 26.44 -36.41
CA ALA A 149 8.23 27.30 -37.38
C ALA A 149 9.73 26.96 -37.47
N ALA A 150 10.32 26.42 -36.39
CA ALA A 150 11.72 26.02 -36.32
C ALA A 150 11.98 24.56 -36.78
N GLY A 151 10.94 23.81 -37.12
CA GLY A 151 11.02 22.41 -37.57
C GLY A 151 10.28 21.42 -36.68
N THR A 152 10.64 20.15 -36.76
CA THR A 152 10.11 19.10 -35.89
C THR A 152 10.75 19.21 -34.50
N PRO A 153 9.98 19.14 -33.40
CA PRO A 153 10.54 19.12 -32.06
C PRO A 153 11.49 17.94 -31.88
N THR A 154 12.66 18.18 -31.31
CA THR A 154 13.66 17.15 -31.00
C THR A 154 14.07 17.24 -29.55
N LEU A 155 14.29 16.08 -28.93
CA LEU A 155 14.77 15.92 -27.57
C LEU A 155 16.20 15.40 -27.58
N ASN A 156 16.97 15.84 -26.59
CA ASN A 156 18.19 15.16 -26.17
C ASN A 156 17.92 14.24 -24.96
N LEU A 157 18.93 13.46 -24.57
CA LEU A 157 18.84 12.51 -23.46
C LEU A 157 18.43 13.16 -22.14
N THR A 158 19.02 14.30 -21.80
CA THR A 158 18.73 15.04 -20.57
C THR A 158 17.27 15.50 -20.52
N GLN A 159 16.75 16.02 -21.63
CA GLN A 159 15.36 16.47 -21.73
C GLN A 159 14.38 15.30 -21.60
N LEU A 160 14.70 14.13 -22.18
CA LEU A 160 13.86 12.95 -22.06
C LEU A 160 13.81 12.40 -20.62
N GLN A 161 14.95 12.44 -19.91
CA GLN A 161 15.01 12.12 -18.48
C GLN A 161 14.15 13.07 -17.66
N GLN A 162 14.30 14.38 -17.85
CA GLN A 162 13.48 15.38 -17.18
C GLN A 162 11.99 15.22 -17.48
N TRP A 163 11.62 14.89 -18.72
CA TRP A 163 10.23 14.67 -19.11
C TRP A 163 9.63 13.44 -18.42
N LYS A 164 10.41 12.36 -18.32
CA LYS A 164 10.01 11.17 -17.58
C LYS A 164 9.83 11.48 -16.09
N ASP A 165 10.77 12.21 -15.50
CA ASP A 165 10.66 12.62 -14.08
C ASP A 165 9.41 13.50 -13.85
N LEU A 166 9.14 14.43 -14.76
CA LEU A 166 7.92 15.24 -14.74
C LEU A 166 6.66 14.38 -14.82
N SER A 167 6.66 13.32 -15.64
CA SER A 167 5.51 12.42 -15.78
C SER A 167 5.21 11.59 -14.52
N ILE A 168 6.24 11.33 -13.71
CA ILE A 168 6.11 10.63 -12.41
C ILE A 168 5.57 11.60 -11.37
N GLN A 169 6.06 12.85 -11.37
CA GLN A 169 5.63 13.88 -10.42
C GLN A 169 4.21 14.39 -10.73
N VAL A 170 3.83 14.42 -12.00
CA VAL A 170 2.57 14.96 -12.49
C VAL A 170 1.82 13.85 -13.22
N SER A 171 0.95 13.15 -12.48
CA SER A 171 0.12 12.05 -13.00
C SER A 171 -0.69 12.45 -14.24
N ALA A 172 -1.01 13.74 -14.42
CA ALA A 172 -1.70 14.25 -15.60
C ALA A 172 -0.94 14.00 -16.91
N VAL A 173 0.40 14.02 -16.92
CA VAL A 173 1.19 13.77 -18.15
C VAL A 173 1.16 12.29 -18.53
N ALA A 174 1.31 11.40 -17.55
CA ALA A 174 1.20 9.96 -17.77
C ALA A 174 -0.22 9.57 -18.22
N ASN A 175 -1.24 10.10 -17.55
CA ASN A 175 -2.64 9.86 -17.88
C ASN A 175 -2.99 10.38 -19.28
N LEU A 176 -2.42 11.51 -19.71
CA LEU A 176 -2.66 12.06 -21.05
C LEU A 176 -2.10 11.18 -22.16
N VAL A 177 -0.88 10.67 -21.99
CA VAL A 177 -0.26 9.74 -22.97
C VAL A 177 -1.02 8.41 -22.99
N GLN A 178 -1.47 7.93 -21.82
CA GLN A 178 -2.25 6.70 -21.71
C GLN A 178 -3.65 6.84 -22.33
N ALA A 179 -4.33 7.97 -22.12
CA ALA A 179 -5.61 8.28 -22.75
C ALA A 179 -5.49 8.34 -24.28
N ALA A 180 -4.42 8.97 -24.79
CA ALA A 180 -4.14 9.04 -26.23
C ALA A 180 -3.89 7.66 -26.87
N ALA A 181 -3.33 6.73 -26.10
CA ALA A 181 -3.13 5.36 -26.54
C ALA A 181 -4.45 4.56 -26.60
N LEU A 182 -5.33 4.73 -25.60
CA LEU A 182 -6.58 3.97 -25.51
C LEU A 182 -7.59 4.35 -26.61
N GLU A 183 -7.60 5.60 -27.08
CA GLU A 183 -8.45 6.03 -28.20
C GLU A 183 -8.09 5.38 -29.55
N GLY A 184 -6.85 4.88 -29.68
CA GLY A 184 -6.38 4.21 -30.91
C GLY A 184 -7.00 2.83 -31.15
N TYR A 185 -7.58 2.19 -30.14
CA TYR A 185 -8.05 0.79 -30.20
C TYR A 185 -9.47 0.58 -30.73
N GLY A 186 -10.13 1.63 -31.20
CA GLY A 186 -11.31 1.51 -32.07
C GLY A 186 -12.63 1.89 -31.43
N GLY A 187 -13.32 2.81 -32.10
CA GLY A 187 -14.76 3.03 -32.00
C GLY A 187 -15.20 3.89 -30.83
N ALA A 188 -15.32 5.21 -31.07
CA ALA A 188 -16.28 6.13 -30.46
C ALA A 188 -16.72 5.84 -29.01
N ARG A 189 -15.77 5.63 -28.09
CA ARG A 189 -16.03 5.94 -26.69
C ARG A 189 -15.78 7.42 -26.57
N SER A 190 -16.83 8.19 -26.25
CA SER A 190 -16.68 9.62 -26.02
C SER A 190 -15.57 9.83 -24.99
N LEU A 191 -14.79 10.89 -25.14
CA LEU A 191 -13.78 11.33 -24.17
C LEU A 191 -14.34 11.31 -22.73
N GLN A 192 -15.63 11.58 -22.61
CA GLN A 192 -16.44 11.40 -21.41
C GLN A 192 -16.45 9.95 -20.89
N SER A 193 -16.81 8.94 -21.69
CA SER A 193 -16.77 7.52 -21.28
C SER A 193 -15.38 7.09 -20.82
N ILE A 194 -14.31 7.64 -21.40
CA ILE A 194 -12.93 7.28 -21.05
C ILE A 194 -12.54 7.95 -19.73
N ILE A 195 -12.81 9.24 -19.55
CA ILE A 195 -12.57 9.95 -18.28
C ILE A 195 -13.39 9.33 -17.14
N GLU A 196 -14.65 8.96 -17.41
CA GLU A 196 -15.54 8.30 -16.44
C GLU A 196 -15.00 6.92 -16.04
N ILE A 197 -14.55 6.11 -17.00
CA ILE A 197 -14.00 4.79 -16.71
C ILE A 197 -12.65 4.89 -15.99
N ASP A 198 -11.73 5.76 -16.42
CA ASP A 198 -10.41 5.90 -15.79
C ASP A 198 -10.48 6.50 -14.38
N TYR A 199 -11.36 7.49 -14.17
CA TYR A 199 -11.56 8.08 -12.84
C TYR A 199 -12.15 7.03 -11.88
N VAL A 200 -13.22 6.33 -12.30
CA VAL A 200 -13.82 5.25 -11.50
C VAL A 200 -12.83 4.11 -11.28
N GLN A 201 -12.04 3.74 -12.30
CA GLN A 201 -11.02 2.69 -12.18
C GLN A 201 -9.91 3.08 -11.20
N THR A 202 -9.37 4.29 -11.30
CA THR A 202 -8.30 4.78 -10.41
C THR A 202 -8.81 4.85 -8.97
N GLY A 203 -10.01 5.38 -8.76
CA GLY A 203 -10.67 5.37 -7.45
C GLY A 203 -10.80 3.96 -6.88
N ASN A 204 -11.31 3.03 -7.69
CA ASN A 204 -11.45 1.62 -7.30
C ASN A 204 -10.11 0.95 -6.98
N GLN A 205 -9.04 1.25 -7.73
CA GLN A 205 -7.70 0.71 -7.49
C GLN A 205 -7.14 1.19 -6.15
N ILE A 206 -7.18 2.50 -5.88
CA ILE A 206 -6.70 3.08 -4.61
C ILE A 206 -7.48 2.50 -3.43
N ILE A 207 -8.80 2.40 -3.55
CA ILE A 207 -9.67 1.87 -2.50
C ILE A 207 -9.41 0.37 -2.28
N SER A 208 -9.27 -0.41 -3.36
CA SER A 208 -8.95 -1.84 -3.28
C SER A 208 -7.60 -2.06 -2.57
N GLN A 209 -6.59 -1.27 -2.90
CA GLN A 209 -5.28 -1.34 -2.27
C GLN A 209 -5.34 -0.97 -0.78
N ASN A 210 -6.06 0.10 -0.43
CA ASN A 210 -6.25 0.51 0.96
C ASN A 210 -7.02 -0.54 1.78
N MET A 211 -8.06 -1.15 1.21
CA MET A 211 -8.82 -2.24 1.85
C MET A 211 -7.98 -3.50 2.03
N ALA A 212 -7.12 -3.84 1.06
CA ALA A 212 -6.18 -4.95 1.18
C ALA A 212 -5.17 -4.71 2.31
N ASN A 213 -4.60 -3.51 2.39
CA ASN A 213 -3.69 -3.12 3.45
C ASN A 213 -4.36 -3.17 4.83
N LEU A 214 -5.60 -2.67 4.94
CA LEU A 214 -6.37 -2.65 6.17
C LEU A 214 -6.77 -4.05 6.63
N LYS A 215 -7.18 -4.93 5.70
CA LYS A 215 -7.42 -6.35 5.98
C LYS A 215 -6.16 -7.05 6.49
N SER A 216 -5.01 -6.79 5.87
CA SER A 216 -3.72 -7.30 6.33
C SER A 216 -3.42 -6.83 7.76
N ALA A 217 -3.63 -5.54 8.05
CA ALA A 217 -3.42 -4.96 9.36
C ALA A 217 -4.35 -5.57 10.43
N LEU A 218 -5.64 -5.72 10.14
CA LEU A 218 -6.61 -6.37 11.04
C LEU A 218 -6.24 -7.82 11.33
N ASN A 219 -5.80 -8.57 10.32
CA ASN A 219 -5.34 -9.95 10.49
C ASN A 219 -4.11 -10.05 11.40
N VAL A 220 -3.14 -9.14 11.25
CA VAL A 220 -1.98 -9.06 12.15
C VAL A 220 -2.43 -8.76 13.58
N THR A 221 -3.28 -7.75 13.79
CA THR A 221 -3.80 -7.38 15.11
C THR A 221 -4.56 -8.55 15.77
N GLN A 222 -5.41 -9.25 15.02
CA GLN A 222 -6.16 -10.41 15.53
C GLN A 222 -5.23 -11.56 15.94
N ASN A 223 -4.21 -11.85 15.13
CA ASN A 223 -3.23 -12.88 15.48
C ASN A 223 -2.45 -12.51 16.74
N VAL A 224 -2.05 -11.24 16.89
CA VAL A 224 -1.40 -10.74 18.11
C VAL A 224 -2.31 -10.93 19.32
N LEU A 225 -3.60 -10.58 19.22
CA LEU A 225 -4.58 -10.81 20.31
C LEU A 225 -4.70 -12.29 20.69
N ASN A 226 -4.79 -13.18 19.69
CA ASN A 226 -4.88 -14.62 19.94
C ASN A 226 -3.64 -15.14 20.67
N TYR A 227 -2.43 -14.73 20.25
CA TYR A 227 -1.19 -15.14 20.90
C TYR A 227 -1.01 -14.54 22.30
N LEU A 228 -1.42 -13.28 22.51
CA LEU A 228 -1.41 -12.67 23.85
C LEU A 228 -2.42 -13.33 24.79
N ALA A 229 -3.59 -13.74 24.28
CA ALA A 229 -4.56 -14.51 25.04
C ALA A 229 -4.02 -15.91 25.38
N ASP A 230 -3.38 -16.60 24.44
CA ASP A 230 -2.70 -17.87 24.70
C ASP A 230 -1.58 -17.73 25.74
N LEU A 231 -0.82 -16.63 25.68
CA LEU A 231 0.22 -16.29 26.64
C LEU A 231 -0.36 -16.07 28.04
N GLN A 232 -1.43 -15.27 28.14
CA GLN A 232 -2.15 -15.02 29.38
C GLN A 232 -2.74 -16.31 29.95
N ASN A 233 -3.34 -17.15 29.11
CA ASN A 233 -3.89 -18.44 29.52
C ASN A 233 -2.82 -19.39 30.04
N LEU A 234 -1.62 -19.39 29.43
CA LEU A 234 -0.49 -20.15 29.94
C LEU A 234 0.01 -19.59 31.28
N HIS A 235 0.15 -18.27 31.39
CA HIS A 235 0.57 -17.59 32.62
C HIS A 235 -0.45 -17.80 33.76
N ASN A 236 -1.74 -17.89 33.45
CA ASN A 236 -2.79 -18.19 34.42
C ASN A 236 -2.78 -19.65 34.91
N GLN A 237 -1.88 -20.51 34.41
CA GLN A 237 -1.69 -21.86 34.94
C GLN A 237 -0.84 -21.88 36.22
N ILE A 238 -1.16 -20.95 37.12
CA ILE A 238 -0.63 -20.84 38.47
C ILE A 238 -1.81 -21.07 39.42
N THR A 239 -1.59 -21.86 40.44
CA THR A 239 -2.52 -22.01 41.56
C THR A 239 -1.85 -21.55 42.84
N THR A 240 -2.64 -21.26 43.85
CA THR A 240 -2.12 -20.88 45.16
C THR A 240 -2.15 -22.12 46.04
N LYS A 241 -1.01 -22.45 46.66
CA LYS A 241 -1.01 -23.49 47.67
C LYS A 241 -1.52 -22.88 48.97
N THR A 242 -2.74 -23.21 49.37
CA THR A 242 -3.20 -22.99 50.74
C THR A 242 -2.69 -24.14 51.59
N SER A 243 -1.71 -23.91 52.46
CA SER A 243 -1.39 -24.88 53.51
C SER A 243 -2.49 -24.81 54.56
N THR A 244 -3.11 -25.95 54.90
CA THR A 244 -4.00 -26.02 56.06
C THR A 244 -3.19 -25.82 57.34
N PHE A 245 -3.69 -24.94 58.21
CA PHE A 245 -3.19 -24.71 59.55
C PHE A 245 -3.37 -25.98 60.39
N ASN A 246 -2.32 -26.78 60.57
CA ASN A 246 -2.37 -27.87 61.54
C ASN A 246 -1.90 -27.36 62.91
N PHE A 247 -2.74 -26.57 63.56
CA PHE A 247 -2.49 -26.14 64.92
C PHE A 247 -2.88 -27.25 65.89
N CYS A 248 -1.87 -27.96 66.35
CA CYS A 248 -2.03 -28.98 67.37
C CYS A 248 -1.97 -28.30 68.76
N TYR A 249 -3.08 -28.27 69.48
CA TYR A 249 -3.11 -27.88 70.90
C TYR A 249 -2.44 -28.91 71.82
N SER A 250 -2.08 -30.10 71.30
CA SER A 250 -1.39 -31.12 72.09
C SER A 250 0.10 -30.80 72.16
N ARG A 251 0.46 -29.91 73.10
CA ARG A 251 1.77 -30.02 73.72
C ARG A 251 1.74 -31.36 74.47
N GLY A 252 2.66 -32.25 74.09
CA GLY A 252 2.60 -33.70 74.32
C GLY A 252 2.12 -34.14 75.70
N GLY A 253 1.50 -35.32 75.73
CA GLY A 253 0.80 -35.96 76.85
C GLY A 253 1.56 -35.99 78.18
N VAL A 254 1.64 -34.84 78.83
CA VAL A 254 1.97 -34.68 80.22
C VAL A 254 0.71 -34.09 80.84
N ASP A 255 -0.01 -34.90 81.61
CA ASP A 255 -1.04 -34.43 82.52
C ASP A 255 -0.40 -33.43 83.48
N VAL A 256 -0.42 -32.14 83.13
CA VAL A 256 -0.04 -31.07 84.05
C VAL A 256 -1.34 -30.52 84.63
N PRO A 257 -1.72 -30.92 85.85
CA PRO A 257 -2.82 -30.27 86.54
C PRO A 257 -2.38 -28.87 86.99
N ASN A 258 -3.34 -27.95 87.01
CA ASN A 258 -3.31 -26.58 87.52
C ASN A 258 -2.93 -25.44 86.55
N GLU A 259 -3.99 -24.70 86.20
CA GLU A 259 -4.13 -23.23 86.24
C GLU A 259 -3.20 -22.33 85.38
N ALA A 260 -2.15 -22.86 84.76
CA ALA A 260 -1.34 -22.10 83.80
C ALA A 260 -1.92 -22.09 82.36
N ASN A 261 -3.04 -22.78 82.13
CA ASN A 261 -3.66 -22.96 80.81
C ASN A 261 -4.82 -22.00 80.52
N GLY A 262 -4.75 -20.76 81.03
CA GLY A 262 -5.67 -19.71 80.61
C GLY A 262 -5.48 -19.37 79.12
N PRO A 263 -6.48 -18.80 78.42
CA PRO A 263 -6.35 -18.37 77.02
C PRO A 263 -5.12 -17.49 76.74
N SER A 264 -4.62 -16.79 77.76
CA SER A 264 -3.41 -15.96 77.73
C SER A 264 -2.10 -16.75 77.56
N ALA A 265 -1.99 -18.00 78.03
CA ALA A 265 -0.78 -18.81 77.86
C ALA A 265 -0.58 -19.28 76.41
N TRP A 266 -1.69 -19.37 75.66
CA TRP A 266 -1.69 -19.71 74.24
C TRP A 266 -1.66 -18.49 73.33
N SER A 267 -1.91 -17.29 73.86
CA SER A 267 -1.94 -16.03 73.09
C SER A 267 -0.61 -15.74 72.36
N PRO A 268 0.59 -15.89 72.96
CA PRO A 268 1.84 -15.69 72.22
C PRO A 268 2.05 -16.74 71.13
N GLY A 269 1.76 -18.01 71.41
CA GLY A 269 1.86 -19.09 70.43
C GLY A 269 0.86 -18.93 69.28
N TYR A 270 -0.36 -18.50 69.58
CA TYR A 270 -1.39 -18.17 68.59
C TYR A 270 -1.01 -16.92 67.80
N GLN A 271 -0.54 -15.83 68.41
CA GLN A 271 -0.11 -14.63 67.69
C GLN A 271 1.11 -14.88 66.82
N GLN A 272 2.06 -15.72 67.26
CA GLN A 272 3.24 -16.07 66.47
C GLN A 272 2.87 -17.03 65.33
N ALA A 273 1.99 -18.00 65.57
CA ALA A 273 1.47 -18.91 64.54
C ALA A 273 0.49 -18.20 63.58
N ALA A 274 -0.33 -17.28 64.07
CA ALA A 274 -1.25 -16.44 63.30
C ALA A 274 -0.47 -15.38 62.50
N SER A 275 0.58 -14.78 63.06
CA SER A 275 1.52 -13.95 62.29
C SER A 275 2.18 -14.77 61.19
N ALA A 276 2.67 -15.98 61.49
CA ALA A 276 3.23 -16.86 60.47
C ALA A 276 2.19 -17.32 59.43
N PHE A 277 0.93 -17.52 59.80
CA PHE A 277 -0.13 -18.05 58.94
C PHE A 277 -0.89 -16.98 58.14
N PHE A 278 -1.20 -15.84 58.74
CA PHE A 278 -1.82 -14.69 58.08
C PHE A 278 -0.80 -13.80 57.38
N ASN A 279 0.49 -13.86 57.74
CA ASN A 279 1.59 -13.32 56.93
C ASN A 279 2.31 -14.38 56.09
N THR A 280 1.86 -15.65 56.03
CA THR A 280 2.45 -16.58 55.04
C THR A 280 2.13 -16.01 53.67
N PRO A 281 3.15 -15.64 52.87
CA PRO A 281 2.89 -15.14 51.54
C PRO A 281 2.12 -16.22 50.78
N VAL A 282 0.99 -15.85 50.18
CA VAL A 282 0.30 -16.71 49.22
C VAL A 282 1.37 -17.12 48.20
N THR A 283 1.81 -18.37 48.26
CA THR A 283 2.92 -18.83 47.42
C THR A 283 2.31 -19.33 46.12
N PRO A 284 2.47 -18.60 45.00
CA PRO A 284 2.06 -19.09 43.71
C PRO A 284 2.88 -20.33 43.38
N ILE A 285 2.18 -21.39 42.98
CA ILE A 285 2.78 -22.61 42.48
C ILE A 285 2.25 -22.86 41.07
N ILE A 286 3.15 -23.28 40.18
CA ILE A 286 2.75 -23.73 38.84
C ILE A 286 1.85 -24.96 39.01
N LEU A 287 0.78 -25.05 38.19
CA LEU A 287 -0.11 -26.22 38.25
C LEU A 287 0.72 -27.53 38.13
N PRO A 288 0.45 -28.55 38.97
CA PRO A 288 1.23 -29.79 38.95
C PRO A 288 1.27 -30.49 37.58
N SER A 289 0.23 -30.32 36.75
CA SER A 289 0.18 -30.88 35.39
C SER A 289 1.25 -30.31 34.45
N ILE A 290 1.71 -29.08 34.67
CA ILE A 290 2.71 -28.40 33.83
C ILE A 290 3.97 -27.98 34.60
N ALA A 291 4.10 -28.37 35.87
CA ALA A 291 5.26 -28.08 36.69
C ALA A 291 6.49 -28.87 36.19
N PRO A 292 7.72 -28.32 36.30
CA PRO A 292 8.94 -29.05 35.94
C PRO A 292 9.00 -30.46 36.56
N GLY A 293 9.26 -31.46 35.73
CA GLY A 293 9.23 -32.88 36.12
C GLY A 293 7.89 -33.58 35.87
N SER A 294 6.82 -32.86 35.53
CA SER A 294 5.56 -33.46 35.07
C SER A 294 5.64 -33.89 33.60
N SER A 295 4.74 -34.79 33.18
CA SER A 295 4.61 -35.18 31.77
C SER A 295 4.13 -34.04 30.87
N GLY A 296 3.37 -33.06 31.41
CA GLY A 296 2.87 -31.91 30.66
C GLY A 296 3.85 -30.75 30.52
N PHE A 297 4.94 -30.74 31.30
CA PHE A 297 5.91 -29.65 31.30
C PHE A 297 6.56 -29.42 29.91
N ALA A 298 6.93 -30.50 29.22
CA ALA A 298 7.56 -30.40 27.91
C ALA A 298 6.67 -29.65 26.90
N SER A 299 5.39 -30.01 26.84
CA SER A 299 4.40 -29.34 26.00
C SER A 299 4.18 -27.88 26.40
N ALA A 300 4.16 -27.58 27.70
CA ALA A 300 3.93 -26.23 28.20
C ALA A 300 5.04 -25.24 27.84
N TYR A 301 6.32 -25.60 28.06
CA TYR A 301 7.42 -24.70 27.70
C TYR A 301 7.58 -24.58 26.18
N LEU A 302 7.33 -25.66 25.41
CA LEU A 302 7.32 -25.59 23.94
C LEU A 302 6.19 -24.71 23.41
N LYS A 303 5.02 -24.70 24.08
CA LYS A 303 3.95 -23.74 23.77
C LYS A 303 4.44 -22.30 23.99
N LEU A 304 5.13 -22.01 25.09
CA LEU A 304 5.72 -20.68 25.32
C LEU A 304 6.75 -20.29 24.25
N VAL A 305 7.62 -21.21 23.84
CA VAL A 305 8.56 -21.02 22.72
C VAL A 305 7.81 -20.65 21.45
N SER A 306 6.79 -21.43 21.10
CA SER A 306 5.99 -21.21 19.89
C SER A 306 5.26 -19.86 19.92
N ILE A 307 4.67 -19.48 21.05
CA ILE A 307 4.03 -18.17 21.23
C ILE A 307 5.04 -17.04 21.05
N ARG A 308 6.20 -17.11 21.70
CA ARG A 308 7.27 -16.10 21.56
C ARG A 308 7.70 -15.93 20.11
N ASP A 309 7.97 -17.03 19.42
CA ASP A 309 8.46 -17.00 18.04
C ASP A 309 7.37 -16.44 17.10
N SER A 310 6.10 -16.80 17.36
CA SER A 310 4.94 -16.26 16.64
C SER A 310 4.76 -14.77 16.88
N LEU A 311 4.83 -14.31 18.13
CA LEU A 311 4.77 -12.89 18.48
C LEU A 311 5.91 -12.10 17.84
N SER A 312 7.12 -12.66 17.78
CA SER A 312 8.26 -12.05 17.09
C SER A 312 8.00 -11.89 15.59
N ALA A 313 7.44 -12.90 14.94
CA ALA A 313 7.07 -12.83 13.53
C ALA A 313 5.93 -11.82 13.28
N GLN A 314 4.94 -11.75 14.17
CA GLN A 314 3.88 -10.74 14.07
C GLN A 314 4.40 -9.33 14.31
N LEU A 315 5.38 -9.13 15.22
CA LEU A 315 6.00 -7.83 15.45
C LEU A 315 6.70 -7.32 14.18
N GLN A 316 7.37 -8.20 13.42
CA GLN A 316 7.96 -7.83 12.13
C GLN A 316 6.90 -7.38 11.12
N LYS A 317 5.78 -8.10 11.01
CA LYS A 317 4.65 -7.71 10.13
C LYS A 317 4.03 -6.39 10.59
N LEU A 318 3.83 -6.23 11.90
CA LEU A 318 3.31 -5.01 12.50
C LEU A 318 4.23 -3.81 12.21
N SER A 319 5.55 -4.02 12.23
CA SER A 319 6.52 -2.95 11.94
C SER A 319 6.40 -2.39 10.52
N ALA A 320 5.98 -3.22 9.56
CA ALA A 320 5.82 -2.82 8.16
C ALA A 320 4.57 -1.97 7.91
N ILE A 321 3.55 -2.09 8.78
CA ILE A 321 2.27 -1.37 8.68
C ILE A 321 2.13 -0.23 9.70
N THR A 322 3.05 -0.15 10.67
CA THR A 322 3.00 0.85 11.75
C THR A 322 3.88 2.05 11.40
N SER A 323 3.37 3.26 11.64
CA SER A 323 4.11 4.48 11.37
C SER A 323 5.41 4.57 12.19
N ALA A 324 6.38 5.38 11.76
CA ALA A 324 7.61 5.58 12.54
C ALA A 324 7.33 6.19 13.92
N SER A 325 6.36 7.11 14.02
CA SER A 325 5.92 7.71 15.28
C SER A 325 5.36 6.65 16.23
N ASP A 326 4.44 5.81 15.75
CA ASP A 326 3.83 4.76 16.56
C ASP A 326 4.85 3.69 17.00
N ARG A 327 5.86 3.40 16.16
CA ARG A 327 6.95 2.50 16.54
C ARG A 327 7.82 3.05 17.67
N SER A 328 7.98 4.37 17.75
CA SER A 328 8.71 5.03 18.84
C SER A 328 7.87 5.21 20.12
N ASN A 329 6.55 5.14 20.00
CA ASN A 329 5.63 5.27 21.12
C ASN A 329 5.57 3.97 21.94
N THR A 330 6.05 4.02 23.18
CA THR A 330 6.06 2.87 24.12
C THR A 330 4.66 2.40 24.53
N THR A 331 3.64 3.25 24.36
CA THR A 331 2.23 2.91 24.67
C THR A 331 1.49 2.28 23.49
N SER A 332 2.05 2.35 22.27
CA SER A 332 1.45 1.73 21.09
C SER A 332 1.48 0.22 21.20
N LEU A 333 0.67 -0.47 20.39
CA LEU A 333 0.72 -1.94 20.32
C LEU A 333 2.14 -2.44 20.02
N TYR A 334 2.85 -1.76 19.10
CA TYR A 334 4.21 -2.12 18.74
C TYR A 334 5.16 -2.01 19.95
N GLY A 335 5.09 -0.89 20.69
CA GLY A 335 5.90 -0.68 21.88
C GLY A 335 5.60 -1.70 22.98
N ARG A 336 4.33 -1.93 23.28
CA ARG A 336 3.89 -2.91 24.30
C ARG A 336 4.26 -4.34 23.93
N LEU A 337 4.08 -4.74 22.67
CA LEU A 337 4.46 -6.08 22.21
C LEU A 337 5.98 -6.29 22.24
N THR A 338 6.75 -5.25 21.90
CA THR A 338 8.21 -5.27 22.03
C THR A 338 8.63 -5.49 23.48
N GLN A 339 7.96 -4.82 24.42
CA GLN A 339 8.21 -5.02 25.85
C GLN A 339 7.91 -6.46 26.29
N VAL A 340 6.73 -7.01 25.93
CA VAL A 340 6.37 -8.41 26.25
C VAL A 340 7.40 -9.41 25.68
N LEU A 341 7.90 -9.17 24.46
CA LEU A 341 8.93 -10.03 23.88
C LEU A 341 10.28 -9.90 24.60
N ASN A 342 10.67 -8.70 25.01
CA ASN A 342 11.90 -8.50 25.78
C ASN A 342 11.79 -9.15 27.16
N ASP A 343 10.65 -9.03 27.80
CA ASP A 343 10.29 -9.66 29.07
C ASP A 343 10.44 -11.18 29.01
N ILE A 344 9.84 -11.82 27.99
CA ILE A 344 10.01 -13.27 27.75
C ILE A 344 11.48 -13.57 27.48
N LYS A 345 12.15 -12.84 26.58
CA LYS A 345 13.55 -13.10 26.24
C LYS A 345 14.46 -13.01 27.46
N ASN A 346 14.23 -12.08 28.38
CA ASN A 346 15.07 -11.83 29.54
C ASN A 346 14.83 -12.83 30.68
N SER A 347 13.59 -13.28 30.87
CA SER A 347 13.22 -14.22 31.94
C SER A 347 13.32 -15.69 31.52
N PHE A 348 13.01 -16.01 30.27
CA PHE A 348 12.92 -17.36 29.74
C PHE A 348 14.24 -17.80 29.07
N LYS A 349 15.26 -17.97 29.90
CA LYS A 349 16.62 -18.40 29.53
C LYS A 349 17.05 -19.63 30.32
N THR A 350 18.03 -20.36 29.81
CA THR A 350 18.71 -21.44 30.55
C THR A 350 19.52 -20.86 31.72
N PRO A 351 19.98 -21.69 32.67
CA PRO A 351 20.86 -21.24 33.76
C PRO A 351 22.13 -20.53 33.27
N ASP A 352 22.65 -20.92 32.10
CA ASP A 352 23.81 -20.31 31.45
C ASP A 352 23.48 -19.03 30.67
N GLY A 353 22.25 -18.53 30.78
CA GLY A 353 21.79 -17.31 30.12
C GLY A 353 21.47 -17.45 28.64
N GLN A 354 21.40 -18.66 28.09
CA GLN A 354 21.06 -18.87 26.68
C GLN A 354 19.53 -18.83 26.47
N PRO A 355 19.02 -18.31 25.34
CA PRO A 355 17.61 -18.36 25.03
C PRO A 355 17.10 -19.80 24.95
N ILE A 356 15.96 -20.10 25.60
CA ILE A 356 15.33 -21.42 25.48
C ILE A 356 14.69 -21.55 24.08
N THR A 357 14.97 -22.63 23.39
CA THR A 357 14.46 -22.94 22.03
C THR A 357 13.72 -24.28 22.03
N ALA A 358 13.12 -24.65 20.89
CA ALA A 358 12.44 -25.93 20.74
C ALA A 358 13.37 -27.16 20.89
N SER A 359 14.68 -26.97 20.71
CA SER A 359 15.70 -28.03 20.89
C SER A 359 16.29 -28.06 22.30
N THR A 360 15.91 -27.12 23.18
CA THR A 360 16.43 -27.07 24.55
C THR A 360 15.89 -28.24 25.37
N PRO A 361 16.74 -29.05 26.03
CA PRO A 361 16.26 -30.13 26.88
C PRO A 361 15.35 -29.61 28.00
N PRO A 362 14.24 -30.30 28.34
CA PRO A 362 13.30 -29.83 29.37
C PRO A 362 13.96 -29.47 30.70
N GLY A 363 14.94 -30.26 31.15
CA GLY A 363 15.67 -29.98 32.40
C GLY A 363 16.30 -28.58 32.43
N GLN A 364 16.85 -28.12 31.31
CA GLN A 364 17.47 -26.79 31.20
C GLN A 364 16.45 -25.66 31.05
N ALA A 365 15.24 -25.94 30.55
CA ALA A 365 14.18 -24.96 30.42
C ALA A 365 13.44 -24.67 31.74
N SER A 366 13.52 -25.58 32.72
CA SER A 366 12.75 -25.54 33.96
C SER A 366 12.90 -24.25 34.77
N ALA A 367 14.14 -23.79 34.96
CA ALA A 367 14.44 -22.60 35.75
C ALA A 367 13.88 -21.33 35.09
N GLY A 368 14.14 -21.14 33.79
CA GLY A 368 13.60 -20.00 33.03
C GLY A 368 12.08 -20.03 32.92
N PHE A 369 11.48 -21.20 32.70
CA PHE A 369 10.02 -21.36 32.67
C PHE A 369 9.40 -20.97 34.00
N ARG A 370 9.98 -21.43 35.12
CA ARG A 370 9.52 -21.09 36.47
C ARG A 370 9.65 -19.61 36.77
N LYS A 371 10.78 -19.00 36.40
CA LYS A 371 11.03 -17.57 36.59
C LYS A 371 10.00 -16.70 35.84
N TRP A 372 9.69 -17.08 34.59
CA TRP A 372 8.67 -16.40 33.79
C TRP A 372 7.27 -16.62 34.36
N MET A 373 6.87 -17.89 34.59
CA MET A 373 5.53 -18.23 35.11
C MET A 373 5.22 -17.54 36.43
N LEU A 374 6.20 -17.42 37.32
CA LEU A 374 5.98 -16.79 38.62
C LEU A 374 6.20 -15.28 38.59
N ASP A 375 6.44 -14.67 37.42
CA ASP A 375 6.68 -13.22 37.28
C ASP A 375 7.76 -12.69 38.23
N ASN A 376 8.90 -13.40 38.30
CA ASN A 376 9.98 -13.15 39.28
C ASN A 376 9.54 -13.14 40.76
N TYR A 377 8.34 -13.63 41.08
CA TYR A 377 7.88 -13.74 42.46
C TYR A 377 8.76 -14.73 43.22
N SER A 378 9.46 -14.21 44.24
CA SER A 378 10.17 -15.01 45.23
C SER A 378 9.52 -14.78 46.59
N ALA A 379 8.86 -15.82 47.13
CA ALA A 379 8.22 -15.78 48.45
C ALA A 379 9.21 -15.51 49.60
N PHE A 380 10.53 -15.66 49.35
CA PHE A 380 11.56 -15.67 50.39
C PHE A 380 12.73 -14.70 50.14
N ASN A 381 12.79 -14.01 48.99
CA ASN A 381 13.81 -13.00 48.69
C ASN A 381 13.16 -11.72 48.17
N SER A 382 13.27 -10.64 48.95
CA SER A 382 12.65 -9.34 48.68
C SER A 382 13.35 -8.53 47.58
N SER A 383 14.53 -8.96 47.11
CA SER A 383 15.33 -8.22 46.13
C SER A 383 14.65 -8.05 44.77
N ASP A 384 13.75 -8.97 44.39
CA ASP A 384 13.04 -8.96 43.10
C ASP A 384 11.58 -8.51 43.23
N ALA A 385 11.13 -8.10 44.42
CA ALA A 385 9.73 -7.73 44.67
C ALA A 385 9.25 -6.56 43.79
N GLY A 386 10.14 -5.63 43.45
CA GLY A 386 9.82 -4.47 42.59
C GLY A 386 9.54 -4.82 41.12
N SER A 387 9.95 -6.01 40.67
CA SER A 387 9.69 -6.51 39.31
C SER A 387 8.55 -7.52 39.25
N SER A 388 7.99 -7.89 40.40
CA SER A 388 6.86 -8.83 40.44
C SER A 388 5.58 -8.22 39.86
N GLY A 389 4.85 -9.00 39.06
CA GLY A 389 3.63 -8.55 38.39
C GLY A 389 3.85 -7.74 37.11
N GLN A 390 5.09 -7.39 36.75
CA GLN A 390 5.38 -6.59 35.57
C GLN A 390 5.08 -7.33 34.27
N PHE A 391 5.34 -8.64 34.18
CA PHE A 391 5.01 -9.40 32.98
C PHE A 391 3.51 -9.47 32.76
N GLN A 392 2.74 -9.76 33.80
CA GLN A 392 1.28 -9.80 33.69
C GLN A 392 0.71 -8.41 33.32
N GLN A 393 1.27 -7.34 33.90
CA GLN A 393 0.89 -5.98 33.56
C GLN A 393 1.20 -5.64 32.09
N ASN A 394 2.39 -5.98 31.61
CA ASN A 394 2.78 -5.71 30.22
C ASN A 394 1.96 -6.52 29.21
N ILE A 395 1.61 -7.77 29.52
CA ILE A 395 0.67 -8.57 28.71
C ILE A 395 -0.71 -7.88 28.68
N THR A 396 -1.22 -7.45 29.83
CA THR A 396 -2.51 -6.75 29.93
C THR A 396 -2.50 -5.47 29.10
N PHE A 397 -1.47 -4.63 29.23
CA PHE A 397 -1.32 -3.42 28.42
C PHE A 397 -1.20 -3.70 26.93
N ALA A 398 -0.50 -4.78 26.54
CA ALA A 398 -0.44 -5.18 25.14
C ALA A 398 -1.82 -5.60 24.60
N ILE A 399 -2.62 -6.33 25.38
CA ILE A 399 -3.99 -6.71 25.03
C ILE A 399 -4.86 -5.46 24.87
N THR A 400 -4.84 -4.54 25.84
CA THR A 400 -5.60 -3.28 25.75
C THR A 400 -5.20 -2.45 24.54
N SER A 401 -3.89 -2.28 24.29
CA SER A 401 -3.41 -1.54 23.10
C SER A 401 -3.81 -2.24 21.80
N ALA A 402 -3.85 -3.57 21.76
CA ALA A 402 -4.29 -4.32 20.59
C ALA A 402 -5.79 -4.17 20.31
N GLN A 403 -6.62 -4.15 21.36
CA GLN A 403 -8.06 -3.88 21.25
C GLN A 403 -8.31 -2.46 20.74
N ASN A 404 -7.64 -1.45 21.32
CA ASN A 404 -7.76 -0.06 20.88
C ASN A 404 -7.34 0.14 19.42
N LEU A 405 -6.25 -0.53 18.98
CA LEU A 405 -5.82 -0.49 17.58
C LEU A 405 -6.85 -1.15 16.67
N ASN A 406 -7.42 -2.29 17.08
CA ASN A 406 -8.47 -2.97 16.32
C ASN A 406 -9.69 -2.07 16.11
N ASP A 407 -10.12 -1.35 17.15
CA ASP A 407 -11.25 -0.42 17.07
C ASP A 407 -10.94 0.78 16.18
N THR A 408 -9.73 1.34 16.29
CA THR A 408 -9.26 2.42 15.39
C THR A 408 -9.22 1.96 13.93
N GLN A 409 -8.75 0.74 13.67
CA GLN A 409 -8.74 0.14 12.33
C GLN A 409 -10.16 -0.06 11.79
N LYS A 410 -11.10 -0.55 12.61
CA LYS A 410 -12.52 -0.68 12.22
C LYS A 410 -13.14 0.68 11.90
N GLU A 411 -12.85 1.71 12.68
CA GLU A 411 -13.34 3.05 12.40
C GLU A 411 -12.74 3.62 11.11
N THR A 412 -11.47 3.32 10.84
CA THR A 412 -10.82 3.64 9.57
C THR A 412 -11.52 2.95 8.38
N VAL A 413 -11.94 1.68 8.52
CA VAL A 413 -12.75 0.99 7.49
C VAL A 413 -14.05 1.77 7.23
N ARG A 414 -14.77 2.15 8.29
CA ARG A 414 -16.04 2.90 8.18
C ARG A 414 -15.84 4.24 7.47
N ASN A 415 -14.78 4.96 7.83
CA ASN A 415 -14.44 6.23 7.18
C ASN A 415 -14.12 6.05 5.69
N TYR A 416 -13.40 4.99 5.31
CA TYR A 416 -13.16 4.68 3.90
C TYR A 416 -14.45 4.30 3.15
N LEU A 417 -15.35 3.55 3.77
CA LEU A 417 -16.66 3.26 3.18
C LEU A 417 -17.50 4.53 3.00
N PHE A 418 -17.47 5.44 3.98
CA PHE A 418 -18.12 6.73 3.87
C PHE A 418 -17.54 7.58 2.72
N VAL A 419 -16.21 7.71 2.64
CA VAL A 419 -15.55 8.44 1.54
C VAL A 419 -15.86 7.79 0.19
N PHE A 420 -15.96 6.46 0.13
CA PHE A 420 -16.38 5.73 -1.06
C PHE A 420 -17.81 6.09 -1.46
N GLU A 421 -18.76 6.07 -0.53
CA GLU A 421 -20.14 6.47 -0.79
C GLU A 421 -20.23 7.91 -1.29
N GLU A 422 -19.53 8.85 -0.65
CA GLU A 422 -19.49 10.25 -1.08
C GLU A 422 -18.82 10.43 -2.45
N TYR A 423 -17.75 9.69 -2.72
CA TYR A 423 -17.11 9.67 -4.04
C TYR A 423 -18.07 9.21 -5.14
N TYR A 424 -18.84 8.14 -4.91
CA TYR A 424 -19.82 7.66 -5.88
C TYR A 424 -20.97 8.64 -6.07
N LYS A 425 -21.44 9.31 -5.01
CA LYS A 425 -22.44 10.38 -5.10
C LYS A 425 -21.91 11.55 -5.93
N SER A 426 -20.65 11.96 -5.70
CA SER A 426 -19.99 13.02 -6.45
C SER A 426 -19.81 12.65 -7.93
N ALA A 427 -19.33 11.43 -8.21
CA ALA A 427 -19.19 10.91 -9.57
C ALA A 427 -20.55 10.90 -10.28
N SER A 428 -21.60 10.38 -9.64
CA SER A 428 -22.97 10.40 -10.19
C SER A 428 -23.47 11.81 -10.49
N SER A 429 -23.13 12.78 -9.63
CA SER A 429 -23.51 14.19 -9.84
C SER A 429 -22.77 14.80 -11.03
N ALA A 430 -21.48 14.49 -11.19
CA ALA A 430 -20.69 14.89 -12.35
C ALA A 430 -21.24 14.26 -13.65
N LEU A 431 -21.61 12.98 -13.64
CA LEU A 431 -22.24 12.28 -14.78
C LEU A 431 -23.54 12.98 -15.21
N GLN A 432 -24.38 13.37 -14.24
CA GLN A 432 -25.61 14.09 -14.52
C GLN A 432 -25.33 15.48 -15.12
N ALA A 433 -24.35 16.21 -14.58
CA ALA A 433 -23.97 17.52 -15.12
C ALA A 433 -23.46 17.43 -16.56
N ILE A 434 -22.62 16.44 -16.89
CA ILE A 434 -22.12 16.24 -18.25
C ILE A 434 -23.28 15.85 -19.19
N SER A 435 -24.17 14.96 -18.75
CA SER A 435 -25.37 14.59 -19.51
C SER A 435 -26.25 15.81 -19.83
N GLN A 436 -26.42 16.72 -18.88
CA GLN A 436 -27.16 17.98 -19.10
C GLN A 436 -26.44 18.91 -20.09
N ILE A 437 -25.11 19.00 -20.03
CA ILE A 437 -24.33 19.80 -21.00
C ILE A 437 -24.51 19.23 -22.40
N ILE A 438 -24.44 17.90 -22.56
CA ILE A 438 -24.65 17.23 -23.86
C ILE A 438 -26.06 17.47 -24.38
N GLN A 439 -27.08 17.33 -23.54
CA GLN A 439 -28.46 17.62 -23.93
C GLN A 439 -28.60 19.07 -24.41
N LYS A 440 -28.00 20.04 -23.72
CA LYS A 440 -28.00 21.44 -24.13
C LYS A 440 -27.25 21.68 -25.45
N MET A 441 -26.11 21.02 -25.66
CA MET A 441 -25.36 21.11 -26.92
C MET A 441 -26.16 20.50 -28.08
N ALA A 442 -26.75 19.33 -27.89
CA ALA A 442 -27.60 18.69 -28.89
C ALA A 442 -28.82 19.55 -29.25
N GLN A 443 -29.48 20.17 -28.24
CA GLN A 443 -30.58 21.10 -28.46
C GLN A 443 -30.16 22.36 -29.23
N ASN A 444 -28.95 22.88 -28.98
CA ASN A 444 -28.42 24.04 -29.70
C ASN A 444 -28.02 23.73 -31.15
N ILE A 445 -27.63 22.48 -31.45
CA ILE A 445 -27.29 22.05 -32.82
C ILE A 445 -28.55 21.77 -33.66
N ALA A 446 -29.63 21.32 -33.01
CA ALA A 446 -30.90 21.02 -33.68
C ALA A 446 -31.73 22.27 -34.03
N ARG A 447 -31.35 23.45 -33.52
CA ARG A 447 -31.90 24.76 -33.88
C ARG A 447 -31.03 25.42 -34.93
#